data_AF-A0A1G2DWS4-F1
#
_entry.id   AF-A0A1G2DWS4-F1
#
_cell.length_a   1.000
_cell.length_b   1.000
_cell.length_c   1.000
_cell.angle_alpha   90.00
_cell.angle_beta   90.00
_cell.angle_gamma   90.00
#
_symmetry.space_group_name_H-M   'P 1'
#
loop_
_entity.id
_entity.type
_entity.pdbx_description
1 polymer ?
#
loop_
_entity_poly.entity_id
_entity_poly.type
_entity_poly.pdbx_seq_one_letter_code
_entity_poly.pdbx_strand_id
1 'polypeptide(L)'
;MATVKNANNKFMVSSSNHYCHDCRAKIEIKDKKIKNGFLCVYENGGEKFTAFKCNDCFARNPTLTNFRKCEVYSRVVGYLRPVQQWNLGKKEEFGERKEYKLTEDCS
;
A
#
# COMPACT_ATOMS: atom_id res chain seq x y z
N MET A 1 -5.54 7.88 11.62
CA MET A 1 -4.21 7.91 12.27
C MET A 1 -3.79 6.48 12.61
N ALA A 2 -2.57 6.06 12.25
CA ALA A 2 -2.06 4.75 12.63
C ALA A 2 -1.63 4.77 14.09
N THR A 3 -2.17 3.90 14.93
CA THR A 3 -1.69 3.78 16.32
C THR A 3 -0.77 2.57 16.42
N VAL A 4 0.49 2.83 16.75
CA VAL A 4 1.48 1.78 17.01
C VAL A 4 1.34 1.41 18.47
N LYS A 5 0.70 0.27 18.77
CA LYS A 5 0.61 -0.23 20.14
C LYS A 5 1.84 -1.07 20.42
N ASN A 6 2.85 -0.45 21.04
CA ASN A 6 3.96 -1.20 21.60
C ASN A 6 3.43 -2.00 22.80
N ALA A 7 3.92 -3.24 22.93
CA ALA A 7 3.38 -4.28 23.78
C ALA A 7 3.11 -3.81 25.22
N ASN A 8 1.83 -3.64 25.57
CA ASN A 8 1.30 -3.72 26.94
C ASN A 8 -0.21 -3.96 26.98
N ASN A 9 -0.92 -3.97 25.85
CA ASN A 9 -2.34 -4.28 25.84
C ASN A 9 -2.56 -5.76 25.52
N LYS A 10 -3.09 -6.48 26.53
CA LYS A 10 -3.43 -7.91 26.55
C LYS A 10 -4.16 -8.32 25.26
N PHE A 11 -3.43 -8.90 24.31
CA PHE A 11 -3.99 -9.44 23.08
C PHE A 11 -4.40 -10.91 23.30
N MET A 12 -5.67 -11.23 23.07
CA MET A 12 -6.17 -12.60 23.00
C MET A 12 -5.91 -13.08 21.57
N VAL A 13 -4.95 -13.96 21.39
CA VAL A 13 -4.58 -14.49 20.07
C VAL A 13 -4.71 -16.00 20.11
N SER A 14 -5.57 -16.55 19.25
CA SER A 14 -5.66 -18.00 19.01
C SER A 14 -4.42 -18.47 18.24
N SER A 15 -4.00 -19.71 18.47
CA SER A 15 -2.68 -20.29 18.14
C SER A 15 -2.34 -20.48 16.65
N SER A 16 -2.71 -19.55 15.77
CA SER A 16 -2.48 -19.62 14.32
C SER A 16 -1.24 -18.81 13.92
N ASN A 17 -0.32 -19.40 13.14
CA ASN A 17 0.95 -18.77 12.71
C ASN A 17 0.77 -17.30 12.25
N HIS A 18 1.50 -16.37 12.86
CA HIS A 18 1.50 -14.95 12.48
C HIS A 18 2.68 -14.62 11.56
N TYR A 19 2.44 -13.79 10.56
CA TYR A 19 3.44 -13.39 9.57
C TYR A 19 3.50 -11.87 9.42
N CYS A 20 4.70 -11.37 9.12
CA CYS A 20 4.94 -9.97 8.78
C CYS A 20 4.23 -9.62 7.47
N HIS A 21 3.55 -8.47 7.45
CA HIS A 21 2.84 -7.94 6.29
C HIS A 21 3.77 -7.72 5.08
N ASP A 22 4.99 -7.23 5.31
CA ASP A 22 5.87 -6.79 4.23
C ASP A 22 6.81 -7.91 3.74
N CYS A 23 7.39 -8.70 4.65
CA CYS A 23 8.38 -9.73 4.29
C CYS A 23 7.89 -11.18 4.48
N ARG A 24 6.67 -11.37 5.01
CA ARG A 24 6.10 -12.70 5.35
C ARG A 24 6.93 -13.52 6.34
N ALA A 25 7.90 -12.92 7.03
CA ALA A 25 8.64 -13.58 8.09
C ALA A 25 7.71 -13.96 9.25
N LYS A 26 7.95 -15.11 9.87
CA LYS A 26 7.17 -15.60 11.01
C LYS A 26 7.40 -14.70 12.23
N ILE A 27 6.31 -14.32 12.89
CA ILE A 27 6.33 -13.51 14.11
C ILE A 27 6.16 -14.44 15.32
N GLU A 28 7.17 -14.46 16.18
CA GLU A 28 7.11 -15.20 17.45
C GLU A 28 6.39 -14.38 18.52
N ILE A 29 5.32 -14.97 19.07
CA ILE A 29 4.62 -14.47 20.26
C ILE A 29 4.96 -15.41 21.41
N LYS A 30 5.69 -14.92 22.41
CA LYS A 30 5.98 -15.67 23.65
C LYS A 30 5.36 -14.89 24.81
N ASP A 31 4.56 -15.57 25.63
CA ASP A 31 3.97 -15.01 26.86
C ASP A 31 3.24 -13.67 26.66
N LYS A 32 2.43 -13.58 25.59
CA LYS A 32 1.65 -12.39 25.23
C LYS A 32 2.50 -11.16 24.85
N LYS A 33 3.79 -11.36 24.56
CA LYS A 33 4.70 -10.34 24.03
C LYS A 33 5.18 -10.73 22.63
N ILE A 34 5.14 -9.77 21.72
CA ILE A 34 5.69 -9.92 20.38
C ILE A 34 7.20 -9.68 20.50
N LYS A 35 8.03 -10.71 20.25
CA LYS A 35 9.49 -10.56 20.37
C LYS A 35 10.12 -9.94 19.13
N ASN A 36 9.59 -10.28 17.96
CA ASN A 36 10.21 -9.95 16.68
C ASN A 36 9.34 -9.02 15.82
N GLY A 37 8.63 -8.08 16.42
CA GLY A 37 7.81 -7.17 15.64
C GLY A 37 6.88 -6.25 16.42
N PHE A 38 6.17 -5.44 15.64
CA PHE A 38 5.17 -4.49 16.07
C PHE A 38 3.80 -4.89 15.54
N LEU A 39 2.76 -4.56 16.30
CA LEU A 39 1.38 -4.62 15.84
C LEU A 39 0.94 -3.22 15.41
N CYS A 40 0.64 -3.07 14.13
CA CYS A 40 0.17 -1.83 13.56
C CYS A 40 -1.36 -1.88 13.45
N VAL A 41 -2.05 -0.92 14.07
CA VAL A 41 -3.51 -0.80 14.06
C VAL A 41 -3.93 0.42 13.26
N TYR A 42 -4.79 0.20 12.27
CA TYR A 42 -5.34 1.25 11.40
C TYR A 42 -6.86 1.30 11.59
N GLU A 43 -7.38 2.50 11.80
CA GLU A 43 -8.82 2.74 11.91
C GLU A 43 -9.31 3.43 10.64
N ASN A 44 -10.35 2.88 10.03
CA ASN A 44 -10.98 3.42 8.83
C ASN A 44 -12.50 3.30 8.96
N GLY A 45 -13.19 4.42 9.17
CA GLY A 45 -14.66 4.45 9.23
C GLY A 45 -15.31 3.57 10.31
N GLY A 46 -14.58 3.19 11.36
CA GLY A 46 -15.05 2.29 12.43
C GLY A 46 -14.49 0.86 12.35
N GLU A 47 -13.98 0.45 11.19
CA GLU A 47 -13.31 -0.84 11.03
C GLU A 47 -11.83 -0.73 11.45
N LYS A 48 -11.38 -1.64 12.33
CA LYS A 48 -10.00 -1.69 12.80
C LYS A 48 -9.25 -2.80 12.09
N PHE A 49 -8.29 -2.42 11.25
CA PHE A 49 -7.38 -3.36 10.63
C PHE A 49 -6.14 -3.55 11.49
N THR A 50 -5.72 -4.81 11.66
CA THR A 50 -4.53 -5.17 12.43
C THR A 50 -3.56 -5.95 11.55
N ALA A 51 -2.31 -5.50 11.53
CA ALA A 51 -1.24 -6.15 10.78
C ALA A 51 0.05 -6.20 11.60
N PHE A 52 0.80 -7.29 11.45
CA PHE A 52 2.10 -7.45 12.08
C PHE A 52 3.21 -6.98 11.15
N LYS A 53 4.21 -6.30 11.68
CA LYS A 53 5.48 -6.01 10.98
C LYS A 53 6.65 -6.47 11.82
N CYS A 54 7.67 -7.07 11.21
CA CYS A 54 8.92 -7.36 11.93
C CYS A 54 9.70 -6.08 12.24
N ASN A 55 10.66 -6.16 13.15
CA ASN A 55 11.46 -5.00 13.56
C ASN A 55 12.16 -4.33 12.36
N ASP A 56 12.74 -5.13 11.46
CA ASP A 56 13.46 -4.60 10.29
C ASP A 56 12.52 -3.91 9.29
N CYS A 57 11.35 -4.51 9.01
CA CYS A 57 10.39 -3.89 8.10
C CYS A 57 9.77 -2.63 8.71
N PHE A 58 9.50 -2.64 10.01
CA PHE A 58 8.99 -1.47 10.72
C PHE A 58 10.02 -0.34 10.75
N ALA A 59 11.29 -0.64 11.00
CA ALA A 59 12.38 0.34 10.97
C ALA A 59 12.58 0.95 9.58
N ARG A 60 12.46 0.14 8.51
CA ARG A 60 12.53 0.64 7.13
C ARG A 60 11.33 1.50 6.77
N ASN A 61 10.12 1.05 7.11
CA ASN A 61 8.90 1.82 6.87
C ASN A 61 7.79 1.44 7.88
N PRO A 62 7.44 2.34 8.82
CA PRO A 62 6.40 2.08 9.80
C PRO A 62 4.98 2.12 9.21
N THR A 63 4.82 2.64 7.99
CA THR A 63 3.52 2.78 7.33
C THR A 63 3.13 1.53 6.55
N LEU A 64 1.84 1.15 6.58
CA LEU A 64 1.30 0.13 5.69
C LEU A 64 0.93 0.75 4.34
N THR A 65 1.86 0.69 3.38
CA THR A 65 1.69 1.28 2.04
C THR A 65 0.81 0.44 1.11
N ASN A 66 0.80 -0.89 1.26
CA ASN A 66 0.03 -1.82 0.43
C ASN A 66 -1.17 -2.43 1.18
N PHE A 67 -1.83 -1.63 2.01
CA PHE A 67 -3.02 -2.07 2.73
C PHE A 67 -4.31 -1.86 1.93
N ARG A 68 -4.47 -0.68 1.35
CA ARG A 68 -5.66 -0.29 0.60
C ARG A 68 -5.26 0.28 -0.75
N LYS A 69 -5.98 -0.13 -1.80
CA LYS A 69 -5.86 0.50 -3.12
C LYS A 69 -6.39 1.93 -3.04
N CYS A 70 -5.53 2.89 -3.38
CA CYS A 70 -5.96 4.27 -3.55
C CYS A 70 -6.64 4.44 -4.91
N GLU A 71 -7.78 5.11 -4.94
CA GLU A 71 -8.38 5.57 -6.19
C GLU A 71 -7.64 6.82 -6.65
N VAL A 72 -6.99 6.74 -7.80
CA VAL A 72 -6.27 7.87 -8.40
C VAL A 72 -7.18 8.52 -9.44
N TYR A 73 -7.38 9.83 -9.29
CA TYR A 73 -8.15 10.64 -10.22
C TYR A 73 -7.21 11.55 -11.00
N SER A 74 -7.47 11.74 -12.29
CA SER A 74 -6.78 12.74 -13.10
C SER A 74 -7.79 13.64 -13.82
N ARG A 75 -7.36 14.86 -14.15
CA ARG A 75 -8.15 15.82 -14.94
C ARG A 75 -7.58 15.87 -16.35
N VAL A 76 -8.37 15.44 -17.34
CA VAL A 76 -7.94 15.42 -18.76
C VAL A 76 -8.66 16.47 -19.60
N VAL A 77 -10.00 16.52 -19.55
CA VAL A 77 -10.84 17.46 -20.35
C VAL A 77 -11.71 18.37 -19.47
N GLY A 78 -11.17 18.81 -18.33
CA GLY A 78 -11.83 19.78 -17.45
C GLY A 78 -12.56 19.19 -16.22
N TYR A 79 -12.76 17.88 -16.14
CA TYR A 79 -13.32 17.20 -14.96
C TYR A 79 -12.48 16.01 -14.50
N LEU A 80 -12.68 15.57 -13.25
CA LEU A 80 -11.95 14.45 -12.64
C LEU A 80 -12.53 13.10 -13.09
N ARG A 81 -11.68 12.21 -13.57
CA ARG A 81 -12.01 10.82 -13.93
C ARG A 81 -11.12 9.83 -13.17
N PRO A 82 -11.65 8.68 -12.70
CA PRO A 82 -10.82 7.62 -12.15
C PRO A 82 -9.89 7.08 -13.23
N VAL A 83 -8.58 7.02 -12.93
CA VAL A 83 -7.57 6.49 -13.85
C VAL A 83 -7.79 5.00 -14.12
N GLN A 84 -8.35 4.27 -13.16
CA GLN A 84 -8.68 2.85 -13.31
C GLN A 84 -9.75 2.60 -14.40
N GLN A 85 -10.56 3.60 -14.74
CA GLN A 85 -11.61 3.52 -15.76
C GLN A 85 -11.13 4.09 -17.11
N TRP A 86 -9.85 3.96 -17.41
CA TRP A 86 -9.31 4.40 -18.71
C TRP A 86 -9.90 3.58 -19.85
N ASN A 87 -10.38 4.27 -20.89
CA ASN A 87 -10.99 3.60 -22.05
C ASN A 87 -9.94 2.81 -22.84
N LEU A 88 -10.24 1.57 -23.19
CA LEU A 88 -9.34 0.71 -23.98
C LEU A 88 -8.91 1.37 -25.29
N GLY A 89 -9.86 1.96 -26.04
CA GLY A 89 -9.57 2.64 -27.31
C GLY A 89 -8.63 3.84 -27.18
N LYS A 90 -8.58 4.52 -26.02
CA LYS A 90 -7.61 5.62 -25.81
C LYS A 90 -6.19 5.12 -25.61
N LYS A 91 -6.02 3.90 -25.10
CA LYS A 91 -4.70 3.26 -24.97
C LYS A 91 -4.18 2.82 -26.34
N GLU A 92 -5.07 2.32 -27.20
CA GLU A 92 -4.77 1.96 -28.58
C GLU A 92 -4.44 3.21 -29.42
N GLU A 93 -5.30 4.23 -29.38
CA GLU A 93 -5.06 5.53 -30.06
C GLU A 93 -3.70 6.13 -29.69
N PHE A 94 -3.28 6.03 -28.43
CA PHE A 94 -1.96 6.52 -28.00
C PHE A 94 -0.81 5.77 -28.67
N GLY A 95 -0.93 4.45 -28.84
CA GLY A 95 0.10 3.64 -29.50
C GLY A 95 0.24 3.91 -31.00
N GLU A 96 -0.83 4.36 -31.64
CA GLU A 96 -0.83 4.73 -33.06
C GLU A 96 -0.27 6.14 -33.33
N ARG A 97 -0.01 6.94 -32.29
CA ARG A 97 0.52 8.31 -32.44
C ARG A 97 1.92 8.26 -33.01
N LYS A 98 2.14 9.05 -34.06
CA LYS A 98 3.46 9.28 -34.66
C LYS A 98 3.92 10.69 -34.31
N GLU A 99 5.11 10.79 -33.74
CA GLU A 99 5.75 12.08 -33.49
C GLU A 99 6.24 12.67 -34.81
N TYR A 100 6.09 13.99 -34.97
CA TYR A 100 6.66 14.71 -36.08
C TYR A 100 8.18 14.77 -35.90
N LYS A 101 8.93 14.25 -36.88
CA LYS A 101 10.39 14.41 -36.91
C LYS A 101 10.70 15.70 -37.65
N LEU A 102 11.36 16.63 -36.96
CA LEU A 102 11.98 17.77 -37.62
C LEU A 102 13.09 17.20 -38.53
N THR A 103 12.95 17.38 -39.84
CA THR A 103 14.08 17.18 -40.74
C THR A 103 14.92 18.46 -40.71
N GLU A 104 16.25 18.33 -40.64
CA GLU A 104 17.18 19.47 -40.64
C GLU A 104 17.29 20.09 -42.04
N ASP A 105 16.16 20.47 -42.63
CA ASP A 105 16.08 21.12 -43.94
C ASP A 105 15.51 22.53 -43.74
N CYS A 106 16.30 23.41 -43.13
CA CYS A 106 16.10 24.84 -43.26
C CYS A 106 17.40 25.43 -43.83
N SER A 107 17.34 25.74 -45.12
CA SER A 107 18.36 26.36 -45.96
C SER A 107 18.83 27.72 -45.45
#